data_AF-A0AAU6QN54-F1
#
_entry.id   AF-A0AAU6QN54-F1
#
_cell.length_a   1.000
_cell.length_b   1.000
_cell.length_c   1.000
_cell.angle_alpha   90.00
_cell.angle_beta   90.00
_cell.angle_gamma   90.00
#
_symmetry.space_group_name_H-M   'P 1'
#
loop_
_entity.id
_entity.type
_entity.pdbx_description
1 polymer ?
#
loop_
_entity_poly.entity_id
_entity_poly.type
_entity_poly.pdbx_seq_one_letter_code
_entity_poly.pdbx_strand_id
1 'polypeptide(L)'
;MKVTGSLASNHSDVVLRWARDGHGIVMVGHSYVAQALAEGLERVLPAWEQPADVWAMSAARSAQSAKVRVCVDFLKQELAQGEFALWKT
;
A
#
# COMPACT_ATOMS: atom_id res chain seq x y z
N MET A 1 -0.81 0.25 -22.35
CA MET A 1 0.32 1.15 -22.67
C MET A 1 0.95 1.56 -21.34
N LYS A 2 2.24 1.29 -21.12
CA LYS A 2 2.92 1.69 -19.87
C LYS A 2 3.23 3.19 -19.98
N VAL A 3 2.90 3.98 -18.96
CA VAL A 3 3.29 5.40 -18.93
C VAL A 3 4.82 5.45 -18.86
N THR A 4 5.45 6.04 -19.88
CA THR A 4 6.90 6.31 -19.90
C THR A 4 7.13 7.73 -19.37
N GLY A 5 7.49 7.85 -18.09
CA GLY A 5 7.89 9.11 -17.45
C GLY A 5 9.40 9.20 -17.26
N SER A 6 9.91 10.41 -17.02
CA SER A 6 11.33 10.65 -16.69
C SER A 6 11.71 10.23 -15.27
N LEU A 7 10.73 9.96 -14.41
CA LEU A 7 10.91 9.57 -13.02
C LEU A 7 10.29 8.19 -12.77
N ALA A 8 11.06 7.30 -12.17
CA ALA A 8 10.60 5.99 -11.74
C ALA A 8 11.29 5.62 -10.43
N SER A 9 10.52 5.09 -9.48
CA SER A 9 11.01 4.57 -8.20
C SER A 9 10.10 3.46 -7.72
N ASN A 10 10.65 2.53 -6.93
CA ASN A 10 9.93 1.46 -6.26
C ASN A 10 9.68 1.76 -4.77
N HIS A 11 10.04 2.95 -4.28
CA HIS A 11 9.78 3.39 -2.91
C HIS A 11 8.71 4.48 -2.87
N SER A 12 7.62 4.21 -2.16
CA SER A 12 6.47 5.10 -2.07
C SER A 12 6.81 6.47 -1.49
N ASP A 13 7.71 6.54 -0.50
CA ASP A 13 8.10 7.81 0.12
C ASP A 13 8.79 8.77 -0.87
N VAL A 14 9.63 8.24 -1.75
CA VAL A 14 10.30 9.01 -2.80
C VAL A 14 9.26 9.55 -3.80
N VAL A 15 8.32 8.69 -4.20
CA VAL A 15 7.25 9.06 -5.14
C VAL A 15 6.31 10.11 -4.55
N LEU A 16 5.95 9.98 -3.27
CA LEU A 16 5.14 10.97 -2.54
C LEU A 16 5.85 12.32 -2.43
N ARG A 17 7.16 12.32 -2.16
CA ARG A 17 7.94 13.55 -2.14
C ARG A 17 7.93 14.26 -3.49
N TRP A 18 8.05 13.51 -4.59
CA TRP A 18 7.98 14.10 -5.93
C TRP A 18 6.63 14.75 -6.24
N ALA A 19 5.53 14.12 -5.82
CA ALA A 19 4.20 14.73 -5.94
C ALA A 19 4.12 16.06 -5.19
N ARG A 20 4.66 16.11 -3.96
CA ARG A 20 4.71 17.33 -3.13
C ARG A 20 5.58 18.41 -3.73
N ASP A 21 6.71 18.02 -4.33
CA ASP A 21 7.63 18.92 -5.02
C ASP A 21 7.09 19.36 -6.41
N GLY A 22 5.88 18.95 -6.79
CA GLY A 22 5.20 19.40 -8.02
C GLY A 22 5.61 18.67 -9.29
N HIS A 23 6.23 17.48 -9.17
CA HIS A 23 6.69 16.71 -10.33
C HIS A 23 5.59 15.89 -11.03
N GLY A 24 4.34 15.95 -10.55
CA GLY A 24 3.18 15.38 -11.24
C GLY A 24 2.24 14.57 -10.34
N ILE A 25 1.38 13.77 -10.98
CA ILE A 25 0.40 12.91 -10.32
C ILE A 25 1.04 11.55 -10.02
N VAL A 26 0.73 11.01 -8.84
CA VAL A 26 1.21 9.70 -8.40
C VAL A 26 0.05 8.81 -7.98
N MET A 27 0.24 7.49 -8.11
CA MET A 27 -0.67 6.48 -7.58
C MET A 27 -0.01 5.83 -6.37
N VAL A 28 -0.66 5.90 -5.22
CA VAL A 28 -0.14 5.43 -3.93
C VAL A 28 -1.18 4.55 -3.24
N GLY A 29 -0.72 3.63 -2.41
CA GLY A 29 -1.60 2.76 -1.63
C GLY A 29 -2.39 3.55 -0.59
N HIS A 30 -3.59 3.06 -0.25
CA HIS A 30 -4.52 3.70 0.70
C HIS A 30 -3.88 4.05 2.05
N SER A 31 -3.00 3.20 2.57
CA SER A 31 -2.30 3.43 3.83
C SER A 31 -1.48 4.73 3.89
N TYR A 32 -1.08 5.28 2.74
CA TYR A 32 -0.34 6.54 2.65
C TYR A 32 -1.24 7.76 2.42
N VAL A 33 -2.50 7.56 2.02
CA VAL A 33 -3.40 8.63 1.56
C VAL A 33 -3.70 9.63 2.67
N ALA A 34 -4.02 9.17 3.88
CA ALA A 34 -4.42 10.07 4.97
C ALA A 34 -3.31 11.08 5.30
N GLN A 35 -2.07 10.61 5.41
CA GLN A 35 -0.91 11.47 5.65
C GLN A 35 -0.59 12.35 4.43
N ALA A 36 -0.66 11.80 3.22
CA ALA A 36 -0.45 12.55 1.98
C ALA A 36 -1.41 13.75 1.86
N LEU A 37 -2.69 13.54 2.13
CA LEU A 37 -3.72 14.59 2.11
C LEU A 37 -3.49 15.64 3.20
N ALA A 38 -3.14 15.20 4.42
CA ALA A 38 -2.82 16.11 5.52
C ALA A 38 -1.60 17.00 5.22
N GLU A 39 -0.67 16.52 4.40
CA GLU A 39 0.52 17.25 3.97
C GLU A 39 0.32 18.06 2.67
N GLY A 40 -0.93 18.27 2.24
CA GLY A 40 -1.29 19.19 1.16
C GLY A 40 -1.37 18.57 -0.23
N LEU A 41 -1.31 17.24 -0.35
CA LEU A 41 -1.67 16.57 -1.61
C LEU A 41 -3.20 16.51 -1.78
N GLU A 42 -3.64 16.42 -3.03
CA GLU A 42 -5.07 16.33 -3.37
C GLU A 42 -5.35 15.02 -4.13
N ARG A 43 -6.49 14.39 -3.81
CA ARG A 43 -6.95 13.21 -4.54
C ARG A 43 -7.52 13.62 -5.89
N VAL A 44 -6.91 13.12 -6.95
CA VAL A 44 -7.44 13.20 -8.32
C VAL A 44 -8.11 11.89 -8.72
N LEU A 45 -9.01 11.94 -9.72
CA LEU A 45 -9.70 10.77 -10.27
C LEU A 45 -10.42 9.90 -9.22
N PRO A 46 -11.32 10.45 -8.39
CA PRO A 46 -11.92 9.72 -7.27
C PRO A 46 -12.80 8.53 -7.67
N ALA A 47 -13.21 8.44 -8.94
CA ALA A 47 -13.95 7.31 -9.49
C ALA A 47 -13.04 6.12 -9.88
N TRP A 48 -11.72 6.27 -9.77
CA TRP A 48 -10.75 5.27 -10.18
C TRP A 48 -9.95 4.76 -8.98
N GLU A 49 -9.82 3.43 -8.92
CA GLU A 49 -9.07 2.71 -7.89
C GLU A 49 -8.47 1.46 -8.50
N GLN A 50 -7.32 1.02 -7.98
CA GLN A 50 -6.71 -0.27 -8.31
C GLN A 50 -6.60 -1.12 -7.05
N PRO A 51 -6.97 -2.42 -7.10
CA PRO A 51 -6.77 -3.33 -5.98
C PRO A 51 -5.30 -3.43 -5.58
N ALA A 52 -5.04 -3.44 -4.28
CA ALA A 52 -3.71 -3.54 -3.68
C ALA A 52 -3.67 -4.68 -2.65
N ASP A 53 -4.01 -5.89 -3.10
CA ASP A 53 -4.11 -7.07 -2.24
C ASP A 53 -2.75 -7.46 -1.63
N VAL A 54 -2.76 -7.82 -0.35
CA VAL A 54 -1.58 -8.31 0.38
C VAL A 54 -1.66 -9.81 0.56
N TRP A 55 -0.61 -10.52 0.13
CA TRP A 55 -0.53 -11.98 0.17
C TRP A 55 0.58 -12.45 1.09
N ALA A 56 0.27 -13.38 1.98
CA ALA A 56 1.28 -14.14 2.72
C ALA A 56 1.72 -15.35 1.90
N MET A 57 3.00 -15.41 1.53
CA MET A 57 3.59 -16.53 0.79
C MET A 57 4.62 -17.25 1.65
N SER A 58 4.60 -18.59 1.63
CA SER A 58 5.60 -19.42 2.31
C SER A 58 5.88 -20.69 1.52
N ALA A 59 7.02 -21.32 1.79
CA ALA A 59 7.29 -22.66 1.27
C ALA A 59 6.28 -23.68 1.84
N ALA A 60 5.89 -24.67 1.04
CA ALA A 60 4.85 -25.64 1.40
C ALA A 60 5.09 -26.34 2.75
N ARG A 61 6.35 -26.69 3.06
CA ARG A 61 6.72 -27.30 4.35
C ARG A 61 6.55 -26.32 5.52
N SER A 62 6.88 -25.05 5.34
CA SER A 62 6.74 -24.03 6.38
C SER A 62 5.28 -23.72 6.69
N ALA A 63 4.40 -23.78 5.69
CA ALA A 63 2.95 -23.61 5.87
C ALA A 63 2.31 -24.66 6.81
N GLN A 64 2.94 -25.83 6.95
CA GLN A 64 2.48 -26.89 7.86
C GLN A 64 2.85 -26.61 9.34
N SER A 65 3.72 -25.65 9.62
CA SER A 65 4.08 -25.27 10.99
C SER A 65 2.91 -24.56 11.68
N ALA A 66 2.56 -25.00 12.89
CA ALA A 66 1.54 -24.35 13.71
C ALA A 66 1.91 -22.88 14.02
N LYS A 67 3.19 -22.60 14.29
CA LYS A 67 3.66 -21.24 14.57
C LYS A 67 3.48 -20.31 13.38
N VAL A 68 3.73 -20.81 12.16
CA VAL A 68 3.56 -20.02 10.93
C VAL A 68 2.09 -19.72 10.69
N ARG A 69 1.20 -20.72 10.84
CA ARG A 69 -0.25 -20.50 10.70
C ARG A 69 -0.75 -19.46 11.68
N VAL A 70 -0.43 -19.59 12.97
CA VAL A 70 -0.86 -18.63 14.00
C VAL A 70 -0.34 -17.22 13.69
N CYS A 71 0.92 -17.07 13.24
CA CYS A 71 1.46 -15.78 12.85
C CYS A 71 0.73 -15.18 11.65
N VAL A 72 0.47 -15.97 10.60
CA VAL A 72 -0.26 -15.50 9.42
C VAL A 72 -1.71 -15.14 9.76
N ASP A 73 -2.37 -15.93 10.59
CA ASP A 73 -3.75 -15.65 11.03
C ASP A 73 -3.81 -14.35 11.84
N PHE A 74 -2.86 -14.13 12.76
CA PHE A 74 -2.71 -12.86 13.48
C PHE A 74 -2.51 -11.69 12.52
N LEU A 75 -1.56 -11.79 11.58
CA LEU A 75 -1.30 -10.73 10.60
C LEU A 75 -2.52 -10.43 9.74
N LYS A 76 -3.25 -11.46 9.29
CA LYS A 76 -4.47 -11.28 8.51
C LYS A 76 -5.54 -10.52 9.30
N GLN A 77 -5.73 -10.86 10.58
CA GLN A 77 -6.70 -10.18 11.43
C GLN A 77 -6.30 -8.72 11.66
N GLU A 78 -5.04 -8.48 12.05
CA GLU A 78 -4.57 -7.14 12.39
C GLU A 78 -4.52 -6.21 11.18
N LEU A 79 -4.05 -6.69 10.02
CA LEU A 79 -3.97 -5.89 8.80
C LEU A 79 -5.33 -5.63 8.15
N ALA A 80 -6.36 -6.45 8.45
CA ALA A 80 -7.70 -6.25 7.92
C ALA A 80 -8.56 -5.34 8.81
N GLN A 81 -8.48 -5.50 10.14
CA GLN A 81 -9.44 -4.89 11.07
C GLN A 81 -8.82 -4.46 12.42
N GLY A 82 -7.56 -4.75 12.68
CA GLY A 82 -6.91 -4.46 13.95
C GLY A 82 -6.30 -3.07 14.04
N GLU A 83 -5.40 -2.89 15.00
CA GLU A 83 -4.70 -1.60 15.20
C GLU A 83 -3.91 -1.19 13.95
N PHE A 84 -3.43 -2.19 13.22
CA PHE A 84 -2.60 -2.03 12.01
C PHE A 84 -3.39 -2.16 10.71
N ALA A 85 -4.72 -1.96 10.75
CA ALA A 85 -5.56 -2.09 9.56
C ALA A 85 -5.03 -1.23 8.42
N LEU A 86 -4.82 -1.84 7.25
CA LEU A 86 -4.24 -1.20 6.07
C LEU A 86 -5.18 -0.16 5.43
N TRP A 87 -6.47 -0.24 5.77
CA TRP A 87 -7.49 0.76 5.45
C TRP A 87 -8.48 0.83 6.62
N LYS A 88 -8.89 2.05 6.98
CA LYS A 88 -10.01 2.26 7.92
C LYS A 88 -11.26 2.53 7.09
N THR A 89 -12.29 1.70 7.25
CA THR A 89 -13.62 1.93 6.68
C THR A 89 -14.26 3.18 7.26
#